data_AF-A0A2D7Q2Y2-F1
#
_entry.id   AF-A0A2D7Q2Y2-F1
#
_cell.length_a   1.000
_cell.length_b   1.000
_cell.length_c   1.000
_cell.angle_alpha   90.00
_cell.angle_beta   90.00
_cell.angle_gamma   90.00
#
_symmetry.space_group_name_H-M   'P 1'
#
loop_
_entity.id
_entity.type
_entity.pdbx_description
1 polymer ?
#
loop_
_entity_poly.entity_id
_entity_poly.type
_entity_poly.pdbx_seq_one_letter_code
_entity_poly.pdbx_strand_id
1 'polypeptide(L)'
;MNKIIIPEISKQIYKEDVLNVISDEYSLIGPIWTNHQLEWINGIYQSFKDHDKFIIIIYLINKTLNFYSRNFTKVSYENFYEKNTIEIERFNIKEIALNLKLPKESARRKIIELEKDGIIKRGKKKIIIDRSIYSNFKPTKSIIRTSRFLSSISKILSQNKILAKSYDTENLELIIKKNFSYIWKLYYELQIPFLISFKKIFGDVETFHIFGTCVVNEHLSSKKFNKVKLKRLEFIKTLSLTKKGINAMSISDISGIPRATVVRKLNKLIKLNRLKINDKKQYTSNKSFINELEPKQYEVLKALSGFITEVFNLLIQEDNKSNNQFEVPVYLKSF
;
A
#
# COMPACT_ATOMS: atom_id res chain seq x y z
N MET A 1 5.23 40.50 -0.28
CA MET A 1 5.49 39.47 -1.31
C MET A 1 5.89 38.19 -0.61
N ASN A 2 5.18 37.07 -0.83
CA ASN A 2 5.64 35.78 -0.31
C ASN A 2 6.94 35.40 -1.02
N LYS A 3 8.02 35.23 -0.26
CA LYS A 3 9.34 34.83 -0.78
C LYS A 3 9.18 33.48 -1.48
N ILE A 4 9.45 33.43 -2.78
CA ILE A 4 9.44 32.17 -3.53
C ILE A 4 10.64 31.36 -3.05
N ILE A 5 10.38 30.21 -2.42
CA ILE A 5 11.41 29.29 -1.95
C ILE A 5 11.68 28.29 -3.06
N ILE A 6 12.90 28.32 -3.61
CA ILE A 6 13.36 27.35 -4.61
C ILE A 6 13.85 26.10 -3.86
N PRO A 7 13.36 24.89 -4.20
CA PRO A 7 13.80 23.66 -3.56
C PRO A 7 15.28 23.34 -3.81
N GLU A 8 15.98 22.90 -2.77
CA GLU A 8 17.34 22.36 -2.87
C GLU A 8 17.33 20.92 -3.40
N ILE A 9 17.73 20.76 -4.66
CA ILE A 9 17.79 19.44 -5.32
C ILE A 9 18.90 18.56 -4.73
N SER A 10 19.99 19.14 -4.21
CA SER A 10 21.12 18.41 -3.64
C SER A 10 20.76 17.53 -2.44
N LYS A 11 19.64 17.82 -1.76
CA LYS A 11 19.14 17.05 -0.61
C LYS A 11 18.18 15.92 -0.99
N GLN A 12 17.82 15.77 -2.27
CA GLN A 12 16.90 14.72 -2.69
C GLN A 12 17.50 13.33 -2.48
N ILE A 13 16.65 12.36 -2.22
CA ILE A 13 17.02 10.94 -2.22
C ILE A 13 16.59 10.29 -3.53
N TYR A 14 17.31 9.25 -3.94
CA TYR A 14 17.04 8.52 -5.17
C TYR A 14 16.37 7.18 -4.89
N LYS A 15 15.60 6.72 -5.87
CA LYS A 15 14.82 5.49 -5.79
C LYS A 15 15.71 4.25 -5.67
N GLU A 16 16.83 4.28 -6.37
CA GLU A 16 17.82 3.21 -6.44
C GLU A 16 18.45 2.99 -5.06
N ASP A 17 18.82 4.06 -4.36
CA ASP A 17 19.37 3.99 -3.00
C ASP A 17 18.36 3.40 -2.01
N VAL A 18 17.10 3.87 -2.08
CA VAL A 18 16.02 3.34 -1.25
C VAL A 18 15.76 1.86 -1.55
N LEU A 19 15.78 1.46 -2.83
CA LEU A 19 15.59 0.07 -3.23
C LEU A 19 16.72 -0.84 -2.73
N ASN A 20 17.96 -0.36 -2.76
CA ASN A 20 19.12 -1.09 -2.24
C ASN A 20 18.94 -1.37 -0.74
N VAL A 21 18.60 -0.35 0.06
CA VAL A 21 18.35 -0.53 1.49
C VAL A 21 17.17 -1.49 1.75
N ILE A 22 16.07 -1.36 0.99
CA ILE A 22 14.91 -2.26 1.10
C ILE A 22 15.28 -3.73 0.82
N SER A 23 16.17 -3.95 -0.14
CA SER A 23 16.57 -5.28 -0.57
C SER A 23 17.61 -5.91 0.37
N ASP A 24 18.57 -5.11 0.83
CA ASP A 24 19.69 -5.56 1.66
C ASP A 24 19.31 -5.74 3.14
N GLU A 25 18.34 -4.96 3.62
CA GLU A 25 17.84 -5.03 5.00
C GLU A 25 16.41 -5.57 5.07
N TYR A 26 16.07 -6.50 4.19
CA TYR A 26 14.72 -7.05 4.09
C TYR A 26 14.24 -7.71 5.39
N SER A 27 15.12 -8.30 6.20
CA SER A 27 14.73 -8.84 7.52
C SER A 27 14.15 -7.80 8.47
N LEU A 28 14.52 -6.52 8.31
CA LEU A 28 13.95 -5.41 9.08
C LEU A 28 12.65 -4.90 8.43
N ILE A 29 12.65 -4.77 7.10
CA ILE A 29 11.59 -4.09 6.36
C ILE A 29 10.42 -5.03 6.02
N GLY A 30 10.71 -6.27 5.65
CA GLY A 30 9.74 -7.29 5.23
C GLY A 30 8.61 -7.50 6.24
N PRO A 31 8.89 -7.73 7.54
CA PRO A 31 7.84 -7.86 8.55
C PRO A 31 6.96 -6.60 8.68
N ILE A 32 7.55 -5.40 8.59
CA ILE A 32 6.81 -4.13 8.72
C ILE A 32 5.93 -3.93 7.47
N TRP A 33 6.49 -4.14 6.28
CA TRP A 33 5.81 -3.99 5.00
C TRP A 33 4.66 -4.98 4.84
N THR A 34 4.91 -6.27 5.07
CA THR A 34 3.88 -7.32 4.90
C THR A 34 2.75 -7.14 5.90
N ASN A 35 3.04 -6.74 7.14
CA ASN A 35 2.00 -6.41 8.12
C ASN A 35 1.19 -5.18 7.70
N HIS A 36 1.85 -4.10 7.24
CA HIS A 36 1.17 -2.91 6.70
C HIS A 36 0.22 -3.28 5.55
N GLN A 37 0.66 -4.18 4.65
CA GLN A 37 -0.17 -4.67 3.54
C GLN A 37 -1.36 -5.50 4.00
N LEU A 38 -1.17 -6.45 4.93
CA LEU A 38 -2.27 -7.26 5.44
C LEU A 38 -3.32 -6.39 6.14
N GLU A 39 -2.88 -5.43 6.95
CA GLU A 39 -3.77 -4.49 7.62
C GLU A 39 -4.59 -3.65 6.62
N TRP A 40 -3.98 -3.23 5.51
CA TRP A 40 -4.70 -2.54 4.44
C TRP A 40 -5.73 -3.45 3.79
N ILE A 41 -5.36 -4.66 3.35
CA ILE A 41 -6.27 -5.62 2.71
C ILE A 41 -7.42 -6.05 3.65
N ASN A 42 -7.16 -6.19 4.94
CA ASN A 42 -8.20 -6.42 5.95
C ASN A 42 -9.25 -5.28 5.92
N GLY A 43 -8.78 -4.03 5.91
CA GLY A 43 -9.66 -2.85 5.85
C GLY A 43 -10.47 -2.78 4.55
N ILE A 44 -9.87 -3.19 3.42
CA ILE A 44 -10.55 -3.31 2.13
C ILE A 44 -11.74 -4.27 2.25
N TYR A 45 -11.46 -5.50 2.67
CA TYR A 45 -12.47 -6.54 2.74
C TYR A 45 -13.57 -6.20 3.74
N GLN A 46 -13.22 -5.64 4.90
CA GLN A 46 -14.20 -5.28 5.92
C GLN A 46 -15.20 -4.21 5.44
N SER A 47 -14.79 -3.33 4.51
CA SER A 47 -15.63 -2.24 4.01
C SER A 47 -16.80 -2.73 3.16
N PHE A 48 -16.56 -3.68 2.25
CA PHE A 48 -17.56 -4.13 1.27
C PHE A 48 -17.87 -5.63 1.31
N LYS A 49 -17.13 -6.40 2.12
CA LYS A 49 -17.06 -7.87 2.07
C LYS A 49 -16.75 -8.41 0.65
N ASP A 50 -16.12 -7.55 -0.15
CA ASP A 50 -15.78 -7.82 -1.55
C ASP A 50 -14.58 -6.93 -1.94
N HIS A 51 -13.44 -7.55 -2.22
CA HIS A 51 -12.23 -6.81 -2.61
C HIS A 51 -12.38 -6.07 -3.94
N ASP A 52 -13.08 -6.62 -4.93
CA ASP A 52 -13.13 -5.95 -6.24
C ASP A 52 -14.06 -4.73 -6.20
N LYS A 53 -15.13 -4.71 -5.37
CA LYS A 53 -15.94 -3.49 -5.15
C LYS A 53 -15.06 -2.34 -4.65
N PHE A 54 -14.24 -2.62 -3.65
CA PHE A 54 -13.30 -1.64 -3.12
C PHE A 54 -12.30 -1.18 -4.19
N ILE A 55 -11.69 -2.12 -4.93
CA ILE A 55 -10.69 -1.81 -5.97
C ILE A 55 -11.31 -0.92 -7.06
N ILE A 56 -12.55 -1.17 -7.47
CA ILE A 56 -13.28 -0.29 -8.41
C ILE A 56 -13.39 1.13 -7.84
N ILE A 57 -13.80 1.26 -6.58
CA ILE A 57 -13.96 2.56 -5.92
C ILE A 57 -12.63 3.32 -5.83
N ILE A 58 -11.56 2.70 -5.33
CA ILE A 58 -10.26 3.39 -5.23
C ILE A 58 -9.67 3.70 -6.59
N TYR A 59 -9.94 2.88 -7.61
CA TYR A 59 -9.52 3.16 -8.99
C TYR A 59 -10.19 4.42 -9.53
N LEU A 60 -11.50 4.57 -9.32
CA LEU A 60 -12.25 5.76 -9.70
C LEU A 60 -11.79 7.00 -8.92
N ILE A 61 -11.54 6.86 -7.61
CA ILE A 61 -10.97 7.95 -6.79
C ILE A 61 -9.57 8.32 -7.30
N ASN A 62 -8.73 7.34 -7.63
CA ASN A 62 -7.38 7.58 -8.11
C ASN A 62 -7.38 8.35 -9.44
N LYS A 63 -8.36 8.11 -10.33
CA LYS A 63 -8.54 8.96 -11.52
C LYS A 63 -8.77 10.42 -11.15
N THR A 64 -9.62 10.70 -10.17
CA THR A 64 -9.81 12.08 -9.70
C THR A 64 -8.55 12.67 -9.07
N LEU A 65 -7.79 11.89 -8.30
CA LEU A 65 -6.51 12.35 -7.73
C LEU A 65 -5.46 12.62 -8.82
N ASN A 66 -5.44 11.80 -9.88
CA ASN A 66 -4.62 12.03 -11.07
C ASN A 66 -5.02 13.32 -11.80
N PHE A 67 -6.32 13.58 -11.92
CA PHE A 67 -6.82 14.85 -12.45
C PHE A 67 -6.36 16.04 -11.60
N TYR A 68 -6.39 15.96 -10.27
CA TYR A 68 -5.85 17.02 -9.43
C TYR A 68 -4.35 17.21 -9.66
N SER A 69 -3.58 16.12 -9.64
CA SER A 69 -2.12 16.15 -9.81
C SER A 69 -1.69 16.75 -11.15
N ARG A 70 -2.32 16.37 -12.27
CA ARG A 70 -1.96 16.88 -13.61
C ARG A 70 -2.29 18.36 -13.80
N ASN A 71 -3.20 18.89 -12.99
CA ASN A 71 -3.57 20.31 -12.98
C ASN A 71 -2.96 21.04 -11.77
N PHE A 72 -1.86 20.51 -11.20
CA PHE A 72 -1.12 21.09 -10.08
C PHE A 72 -1.98 21.43 -8.85
N THR A 73 -3.11 20.76 -8.69
CA THR A 73 -4.05 20.97 -7.60
C THR A 73 -3.70 20.02 -6.46
N LYS A 74 -3.29 20.57 -5.32
CA LYS A 74 -3.05 19.83 -4.09
C LYS A 74 -4.16 20.14 -3.08
N VAL A 75 -4.84 19.10 -2.61
CA VAL A 75 -5.98 19.20 -1.69
C VAL A 75 -5.60 18.51 -0.38
N SER A 76 -5.75 19.22 0.74
CA SER A 76 -5.53 18.65 2.08
C SER A 76 -6.60 17.61 2.42
N TYR A 77 -6.35 16.80 3.45
CA TYR A 77 -7.29 15.82 3.96
C TYR A 77 -8.60 16.48 4.40
N GLU A 78 -8.50 17.59 5.12
CA GLU A 78 -9.65 18.36 5.62
C GLU A 78 -10.51 18.85 4.46
N ASN A 79 -9.91 19.47 3.45
CA ASN A 79 -10.64 19.98 2.28
C ASN A 79 -11.20 18.84 1.42
N PHE A 80 -10.46 17.73 1.26
CA PHE A 80 -10.88 16.59 0.45
C PHE A 80 -12.07 15.83 1.06
N TYR A 81 -12.21 15.88 2.39
CA TYR A 81 -13.31 15.24 3.14
C TYR A 81 -14.29 16.25 3.77
N GLU A 82 -14.20 17.53 3.39
CA GLU A 82 -15.16 18.57 3.79
C GLU A 82 -16.57 18.22 3.29
N LYS A 83 -16.65 17.74 2.05
CA LYS A 83 -17.88 17.26 1.44
C LYS A 83 -17.95 15.73 1.50
N ASN A 84 -19.14 15.22 1.75
CA ASN A 84 -19.42 13.78 1.72
C ASN A 84 -19.45 13.18 0.31
N THR A 85 -19.20 13.98 -0.73
CA THR A 85 -19.23 13.53 -2.12
C THR A 85 -17.93 13.90 -2.81
N ILE A 86 -17.51 13.05 -3.74
CA ILE A 86 -16.43 13.34 -4.68
C ILE A 86 -16.94 13.17 -6.09
N GLU A 87 -16.61 14.12 -6.96
CA GLU A 87 -16.84 13.98 -8.38
C GLU A 87 -15.78 13.08 -9.01
N ILE A 88 -16.23 12.14 -9.84
CA ILE A 88 -15.38 11.23 -10.58
C ILE A 88 -15.58 11.41 -12.08
N GLU A 89 -14.51 11.16 -12.84
CA GLU A 89 -14.57 11.18 -14.29
C GLU A 89 -15.59 10.17 -14.82
N ARG A 90 -16.16 10.46 -15.99
CA ARG A 90 -16.96 9.48 -16.72
C ARG A 90 -16.12 8.23 -16.98
N PHE A 91 -16.71 7.07 -16.74
CA PHE A 91 -16.07 5.79 -16.94
C PHE A 91 -16.95 4.87 -17.76
N ASN A 92 -16.33 3.92 -18.44
CA ASN A 92 -17.03 2.83 -19.09
C ASN A 92 -16.61 1.48 -18.48
N ILE A 93 -17.53 0.51 -18.49
CA ILE A 93 -17.33 -0.80 -17.85
C ILE A 93 -16.17 -1.57 -18.51
N LYS A 94 -16.00 -1.43 -19.83
CA LYS A 94 -14.94 -2.12 -20.59
C LYS A 94 -13.56 -1.71 -20.10
N GLU A 95 -13.36 -0.42 -19.88
CA GLU A 95 -12.13 0.18 -19.37
C GLU A 95 -11.84 -0.29 -17.95
N ILE A 96 -12.82 -0.22 -17.05
CA ILE A 96 -12.67 -0.70 -15.67
C ILE A 96 -12.29 -2.18 -15.67
N ALA A 97 -12.98 -3.00 -16.47
CA ALA A 97 -12.70 -4.42 -16.58
C ALA A 97 -11.27 -4.69 -17.06
N LEU A 98 -10.82 -3.96 -18.09
CA LEU A 98 -9.48 -4.10 -18.68
C LEU A 98 -8.37 -3.69 -17.71
N ASN A 99 -8.55 -2.55 -17.02
CA ASN A 99 -7.55 -1.97 -16.15
C ASN A 99 -7.44 -2.73 -14.82
N LEU A 100 -8.56 -3.22 -14.29
CA LEU A 100 -8.59 -3.98 -13.03
C LEU A 100 -8.50 -5.50 -13.21
N LYS A 101 -8.33 -5.96 -14.45
CA LYS A 101 -8.28 -7.39 -14.81
C LYS A 101 -9.48 -8.15 -14.24
N LEU A 102 -10.66 -7.59 -14.45
CA LEU A 102 -11.95 -8.18 -14.08
C LEU A 102 -12.64 -8.73 -15.34
N PRO A 103 -13.37 -9.85 -15.24
CA PRO A 103 -14.35 -10.20 -16.26
C PRO A 103 -15.34 -9.05 -16.45
N LYS A 104 -15.66 -8.71 -17.70
CA LYS A 104 -16.55 -7.57 -18.03
C LYS A 104 -17.88 -7.65 -17.29
N GLU A 105 -18.45 -8.86 -17.21
CA GLU A 105 -19.72 -9.11 -16.51
C GLU A 105 -19.59 -8.93 -14.99
N SER A 106 -18.48 -9.37 -14.39
CA SER A 106 -18.21 -9.12 -12.96
C SER A 106 -18.05 -7.63 -12.67
N ALA A 107 -17.35 -6.89 -13.52
CA ALA A 107 -17.24 -5.43 -13.38
C ALA A 107 -18.60 -4.75 -13.49
N ARG A 108 -19.42 -5.12 -14.48
CA ARG A 108 -20.80 -4.62 -14.65
C ARG A 108 -21.63 -4.85 -13.39
N ARG A 109 -21.69 -6.09 -12.89
CA ARG A 109 -22.49 -6.45 -11.71
C ARG A 109 -22.07 -5.65 -10.48
N LYS A 110 -20.76 -5.54 -10.22
CA LYS A 110 -20.25 -4.80 -9.06
C LYS A 110 -20.54 -3.30 -9.14
N ILE A 111 -20.48 -2.71 -10.33
CA ILE A 111 -20.88 -1.30 -10.53
C ILE A 111 -22.38 -1.11 -10.26
N ILE A 112 -23.23 -2.02 -10.75
CA ILE A 112 -24.68 -1.96 -10.47
C ILE A 112 -24.96 -2.09 -8.97
N GLU A 113 -24.25 -2.98 -8.27
CA GLU A 113 -24.36 -3.10 -6.81
C GLU A 113 -23.94 -1.80 -6.11
N LEU A 114 -22.80 -1.21 -6.50
CA LEU A 114 -22.35 0.08 -5.96
C LEU A 114 -23.34 1.23 -6.25
N GLU A 115 -24.06 1.19 -7.37
CA GLU A 115 -25.11 2.15 -7.71
C GLU A 115 -26.38 1.93 -6.86
N LYS A 116 -26.79 0.68 -6.67
CA LYS A 116 -27.93 0.30 -5.80
C LYS A 116 -27.67 0.65 -4.34
N ASP A 117 -26.44 0.45 -3.88
CA ASP A 117 -25.98 0.81 -2.54
C ASP A 117 -25.87 2.34 -2.37
N GLY A 118 -26.14 3.13 -3.41
CA GLY A 118 -26.10 4.59 -3.40
C GLY A 118 -24.68 5.17 -3.38
N ILE A 119 -23.64 4.33 -3.44
CA ILE A 119 -22.24 4.76 -3.40
C ILE A 119 -21.89 5.49 -4.69
N ILE A 120 -22.28 4.95 -5.85
CA ILE A 120 -22.11 5.62 -7.14
C ILE A 120 -23.45 6.24 -7.56
N LYS A 121 -23.47 7.56 -7.73
CA LYS A 121 -24.67 8.27 -8.21
C LYS A 121 -24.36 8.95 -9.54
N ARG A 122 -25.20 8.70 -10.54
CA ARG A 122 -25.13 9.33 -11.86
C ARG A 122 -26.10 10.51 -11.93
N GLY A 123 -25.59 11.71 -12.09
CA GLY A 123 -26.37 12.89 -12.46
C GLY A 123 -26.27 13.18 -13.96
N LYS A 124 -27.09 14.12 -14.46
CA LYS A 124 -27.13 14.49 -15.89
C LYS A 124 -25.76 14.92 -16.45
N LYS A 125 -24.95 15.64 -15.66
CA LYS A 125 -23.64 16.18 -16.08
C LYS A 125 -22.43 15.54 -15.39
N LYS A 126 -22.60 14.97 -14.19
CA LYS A 126 -21.50 14.47 -13.34
C LYS A 126 -21.83 13.11 -12.72
N ILE A 127 -20.79 12.32 -12.44
CA ILE A 127 -20.88 11.10 -11.64
C ILE A 127 -20.18 11.39 -10.31
N ILE A 128 -20.80 10.98 -9.21
CA ILE A 128 -20.24 11.18 -7.87
C ILE A 128 -20.11 9.86 -7.13
N ILE A 129 -19.12 9.80 -6.24
CA ILE A 129 -19.07 8.81 -5.16
C ILE A 129 -19.59 9.48 -3.89
N ASP A 130 -20.64 8.92 -3.31
CA ASP A 130 -21.16 9.28 -1.99
C ASP A 130 -20.43 8.48 -0.91
N ARG A 131 -19.72 9.20 -0.05
CA ARG A 131 -18.88 8.66 1.02
C ARG A 131 -19.59 8.70 2.38
N SER A 132 -20.78 9.31 2.47
CA SER A 132 -21.55 9.34 3.72
C SER A 132 -22.06 7.96 4.13
N ILE A 133 -22.24 7.07 3.15
CA ILE A 133 -22.91 5.78 3.33
C ILE A 133 -22.05 4.78 4.11
N TYR A 134 -20.73 4.96 4.15
CA TYR A 134 -19.85 4.13 4.99
C TYR A 134 -18.91 5.00 5.84
N SER A 135 -19.00 4.82 7.16
CA SER A 135 -18.08 5.42 8.14
C SER A 135 -16.61 5.08 7.87
N ASN A 136 -16.34 3.98 7.17
CA ASN A 136 -15.00 3.50 6.82
C ASN A 136 -14.39 4.14 5.56
N PHE A 137 -15.09 5.05 4.86
CA PHE A 137 -14.52 5.72 3.67
C PHE A 137 -13.36 6.66 4.00
N LYS A 138 -13.37 7.27 5.19
CA LYS A 138 -12.28 8.14 5.63
C LYS A 138 -11.07 7.28 6.01
N PRO A 139 -9.91 7.42 5.35
CA PRO A 139 -8.76 6.57 5.58
C PRO A 139 -7.99 6.95 6.84
N THR A 140 -8.65 7.39 7.93
CA THR A 140 -7.99 7.84 9.18
C THR A 140 -7.05 6.79 9.74
N LYS A 141 -7.54 5.56 9.93
CA LYS A 141 -6.73 4.42 10.38
C LYS A 141 -5.63 4.09 9.39
N SER A 142 -5.89 4.23 8.09
CA SER A 142 -4.88 3.95 7.04
C SER A 142 -3.78 5.00 7.04
N ILE A 143 -4.10 6.29 7.22
CA ILE A 143 -3.11 7.37 7.36
C ILE A 143 -2.20 7.09 8.55
N ILE A 144 -2.75 6.82 9.73
CA ILE A 144 -1.96 6.50 10.93
C ILE A 144 -1.01 5.32 10.69
N ARG A 145 -1.52 4.24 10.07
CA ARG A 145 -0.71 3.05 9.75
C ARG A 145 0.38 3.35 8.73
N THR A 146 0.08 4.12 7.69
CA THR A 146 1.06 4.57 6.69
C THR A 146 2.12 5.48 7.33
N SER A 147 1.74 6.38 8.23
CA SER A 147 2.69 7.23 8.98
C SER A 147 3.63 6.40 9.84
N ARG A 148 3.13 5.40 10.57
CA ARG A 148 3.96 4.48 11.38
C ARG A 148 4.93 3.67 10.53
N PHE A 149 4.43 3.17 9.38
CA PHE A 149 5.25 2.47 8.40
C PHE A 149 6.38 3.37 7.90
N LEU A 150 6.06 4.55 7.38
CA LEU A 150 7.04 5.51 6.88
C LEU A 150 8.00 5.98 7.97
N SER A 151 7.55 6.19 9.21
CA SER A 151 8.42 6.55 10.33
C SER A 151 9.47 5.46 10.57
N SER A 152 9.06 4.20 10.56
CA SER A 152 9.97 3.06 10.70
C SER A 152 10.98 2.99 9.55
N ILE A 153 10.53 3.20 8.31
CA ILE A 153 11.40 3.26 7.14
C ILE A 153 12.38 4.44 7.24
N SER A 154 11.94 5.61 7.68
CA SER A 154 12.79 6.80 7.80
C SER A 154 13.97 6.57 8.76
N LYS A 155 13.73 5.83 9.85
CA LYS A 155 14.78 5.44 10.80
C LYS A 155 15.82 4.55 10.14
N ILE A 156 15.38 3.55 9.37
CA ILE A 156 16.28 2.63 8.65
C ILE A 156 17.08 3.38 7.57
N LEU A 157 16.43 4.26 6.80
CA LEU A 157 17.11 5.07 5.78
C LEU A 157 18.10 6.06 6.39
N SER A 158 17.78 6.65 7.54
CA SER A 158 18.69 7.56 8.25
C SER A 158 19.91 6.83 8.82
N GLN A 159 19.73 5.63 9.37
CA GLN A 159 20.84 4.76 9.79
C GLN A 159 21.76 4.37 8.63
N ASN A 160 21.21 4.24 7.42
CA ASN A 160 21.94 3.98 6.19
C ASN A 160 22.47 5.26 5.49
N LYS A 161 22.37 6.42 6.15
CA LYS A 161 22.82 7.72 5.63
C LYS A 161 22.15 8.15 4.31
N ILE A 162 21.01 7.54 3.96
CA ILE A 162 20.20 7.95 2.80
C ILE A 162 19.37 9.19 3.17
N LEU A 163 18.83 9.23 4.39
CA LEU A 163 18.18 10.41 4.94
C LEU A 163 19.08 11.09 5.98
N ALA A 164 19.13 12.44 5.94
CA ALA A 164 19.88 13.21 6.94
C ALA A 164 19.30 13.08 8.35
N LYS A 165 17.98 12.85 8.48
CA LYS A 165 17.28 12.65 9.75
C LYS A 165 16.15 11.63 9.59
N SER A 166 15.74 11.01 10.69
CA SER A 166 14.48 10.24 10.75
C SER A 166 13.28 11.16 11.01
N TYR A 167 12.09 10.68 10.69
CA TYR A 167 10.82 11.38 10.92
C TYR A 167 9.95 10.61 11.91
N ASP A 168 9.37 11.31 12.89
CA ASP A 168 8.38 10.75 13.81
C ASP A 168 7.01 10.55 13.12
N THR A 169 6.12 9.81 13.79
CA THR A 169 4.84 9.40 13.21
C THR A 169 3.86 10.56 13.11
N GLU A 170 3.87 11.46 14.10
CA GLU A 170 2.98 12.61 14.22
C GLU A 170 3.24 13.63 13.11
N ASN A 171 4.51 13.94 12.85
CA ASN A 171 4.95 14.81 11.76
C ASN A 171 4.55 14.21 10.39
N LEU A 172 4.81 12.92 10.18
CA LEU A 172 4.41 12.23 8.96
C LEU A 172 2.90 12.26 8.74
N GLU A 173 2.10 12.08 9.79
CA GLU A 173 0.65 12.21 9.70
C GLU A 173 0.21 13.61 9.28
N LEU A 174 0.80 14.65 9.88
CA LEU A 174 0.51 16.04 9.52
C LEU A 174 0.87 16.34 8.06
N ILE A 175 2.04 15.89 7.60
CA ILE A 175 2.46 16.07 6.20
C ILE A 175 1.56 15.30 5.24
N ILE A 176 1.17 14.07 5.59
CA ILE A 176 0.22 13.27 4.79
C ILE A 176 -1.11 14.00 4.68
N LYS A 177 -1.65 14.54 5.77
CA LYS A 177 -2.92 15.29 5.76
C LYS A 177 -2.81 16.57 4.95
N LYS A 178 -1.76 17.36 5.15
CA LYS A 178 -1.52 18.60 4.40
C LYS A 178 -1.42 18.37 2.89
N ASN A 179 -0.82 17.26 2.48
CA ASN A 179 -0.54 16.93 1.08
C ASN A 179 -1.38 15.75 0.55
N PHE A 180 -2.57 15.56 1.12
CA PHE A 180 -3.34 14.32 1.00
C PHE A 180 -3.57 13.87 -0.44
N SER A 181 -4.10 14.75 -1.31
CA SER A 181 -4.43 14.33 -2.68
C SER A 181 -3.24 13.78 -3.46
N TYR A 182 -2.05 14.32 -3.22
CA TYR A 182 -0.81 13.89 -3.88
C TYR A 182 -0.28 12.58 -3.29
N ILE A 183 -0.13 12.51 -1.96
CA ILE A 183 0.43 11.30 -1.33
C ILE A 183 -0.52 10.11 -1.50
N TRP A 184 -1.83 10.34 -1.41
CA TRP A 184 -2.81 9.27 -1.55
C TRP A 184 -2.96 8.77 -2.99
N LYS A 185 -2.70 9.63 -3.99
CA LYS A 185 -2.50 9.21 -5.39
C LYS A 185 -1.35 8.22 -5.48
N LEU A 186 -0.16 8.61 -5.01
CA LEU A 186 1.04 7.74 -5.06
C LEU A 186 0.80 6.42 -4.31
N TYR A 187 0.09 6.47 -3.19
CA TYR A 187 -0.29 5.28 -2.44
C TYR A 187 -1.18 4.35 -3.28
N TYR A 188 -2.20 4.87 -3.98
CA TYR A 188 -3.04 4.05 -4.86
C TYR A 188 -2.33 3.56 -6.12
N GLU A 189 -1.38 4.32 -6.65
CA GLU A 189 -0.50 3.89 -7.76
C GLU A 189 0.44 2.75 -7.36
N LEU A 190 0.82 2.64 -6.09
CA LEU A 190 1.50 1.47 -5.52
C LEU A 190 0.53 0.30 -5.32
N GLN A 191 -0.62 0.58 -4.71
CA GLN A 191 -1.50 -0.44 -4.15
C GLN A 191 -2.38 -1.17 -5.17
N ILE A 192 -2.91 -0.45 -6.17
CA ILE A 192 -3.80 -1.06 -7.18
C ILE A 192 -3.02 -2.08 -8.04
N PRO A 193 -1.85 -1.75 -8.62
CA PRO A 193 -1.07 -2.72 -9.38
C PRO A 193 -0.59 -3.90 -8.54
N PHE A 194 -0.23 -3.65 -7.27
CA PHE A 194 0.13 -4.71 -6.31
C PHE A 194 -1.00 -5.76 -6.20
N LEU A 195 -2.23 -5.36 -5.89
CA LEU A 195 -3.36 -6.29 -5.79
C LEU A 195 -3.67 -7.01 -7.10
N ILE A 196 -3.69 -6.29 -8.21
CA ILE A 196 -3.95 -6.89 -9.54
C ILE A 196 -2.91 -7.95 -9.87
N SER A 197 -1.65 -7.68 -9.54
CA SER A 197 -0.55 -8.59 -9.83
C SER A 197 -0.65 -9.91 -9.05
N PHE A 198 -1.00 -9.85 -7.78
CA PHE A 198 -1.21 -11.04 -6.96
C PHE A 198 -2.53 -11.72 -7.26
N LYS A 199 -3.59 -10.99 -7.58
CA LYS A 199 -4.83 -11.56 -8.12
C LYS A 199 -4.56 -12.45 -9.32
N LYS A 200 -3.70 -12.03 -10.26
CA LYS A 200 -3.32 -12.86 -11.41
C LYS A 200 -2.67 -14.18 -10.98
N ILE A 201 -1.82 -14.15 -9.97
CA ILE A 201 -1.10 -15.34 -9.48
C ILE A 201 -2.03 -16.29 -8.71
N PHE A 202 -2.92 -15.75 -7.87
CA PHE A 202 -3.81 -16.51 -6.99
C PHE A 202 -5.20 -16.83 -7.58
N GLY A 203 -5.53 -16.20 -8.70
CA GLY A 203 -6.82 -16.27 -9.38
C GLY A 203 -7.84 -15.24 -8.87
N ASP A 204 -7.81 -14.93 -7.57
CA ASP A 204 -8.66 -13.94 -6.92
C ASP A 204 -7.95 -13.29 -5.72
N VAL A 205 -8.42 -12.10 -5.33
CA VAL A 205 -7.81 -11.32 -4.23
C VAL A 205 -8.07 -11.98 -2.88
N GLU A 206 -9.21 -12.63 -2.68
CA GLU A 206 -9.57 -13.33 -1.44
C GLU A 206 -8.58 -14.47 -1.13
N THR A 207 -8.20 -15.25 -2.14
CA THR A 207 -7.21 -16.32 -2.02
C THR A 207 -5.83 -15.75 -1.68
N PHE A 208 -5.45 -14.64 -2.31
CA PHE A 208 -4.21 -13.93 -1.97
C PHE A 208 -4.23 -13.39 -0.54
N HIS A 209 -5.36 -12.84 -0.09
CA HIS A 209 -5.54 -12.32 1.26
C HIS A 209 -5.36 -13.41 2.32
N ILE A 210 -5.97 -14.58 2.12
CA ILE A 210 -5.79 -15.76 2.97
C ILE A 210 -4.31 -16.21 3.00
N PHE A 211 -3.67 -16.31 1.83
CA PHE A 211 -2.25 -16.66 1.75
C PHE A 211 -1.37 -15.63 2.48
N GLY A 212 -1.62 -14.34 2.27
CA GLY A 212 -0.90 -13.24 2.91
C GLY A 212 -1.01 -13.27 4.43
N THR A 213 -2.14 -13.74 4.97
CA THR A 213 -2.31 -13.92 6.42
C THR A 213 -1.35 -14.98 6.98
N CYS A 214 -1.16 -16.10 6.26
CA CYS A 214 -0.15 -17.11 6.63
C CYS A 214 1.26 -16.51 6.62
N VAL A 215 1.61 -15.79 5.54
CA VAL A 215 2.93 -15.17 5.36
C VAL A 215 3.24 -14.18 6.49
N VAL A 216 2.30 -13.30 6.85
CA VAL A 216 2.50 -12.34 7.95
C VAL A 216 2.66 -13.04 9.29
N ASN A 217 1.89 -14.11 9.55
CA ASN A 217 2.06 -14.90 10.77
C ASN A 217 3.48 -15.50 10.87
N GLU A 218 4.04 -15.97 9.76
CA GLU A 218 5.43 -16.47 9.70
C GLU A 218 6.45 -15.35 9.99
N HIS A 219 6.29 -14.16 9.38
CA HIS A 219 7.14 -12.99 9.63
C HIS A 219 7.07 -12.50 11.09
N LEU A 220 5.88 -12.50 11.69
CA LEU A 220 5.71 -12.09 13.10
C LEU A 220 6.28 -13.13 14.07
N SER A 221 6.29 -14.41 13.67
CA SER A 221 6.88 -15.49 14.45
C SER A 221 8.41 -15.51 14.38
N SER A 222 9.01 -14.86 13.37
CA SER A 222 10.46 -14.78 13.16
C SER A 222 11.15 -13.63 13.88
N LYS A 223 10.47 -12.94 14.82
CA LYS A 223 10.99 -11.75 15.55
C LYS A 223 12.40 -11.91 16.14
N LYS A 224 12.85 -13.14 16.45
CA LYS A 224 14.21 -13.41 16.93
C LYS A 224 15.30 -13.11 15.88
N PHE A 225 14.98 -13.17 14.59
CA PHE A 225 15.91 -12.94 13.48
C PHE A 225 15.92 -11.49 12.97
N ASN A 226 15.02 -10.63 13.47
CA ASN A 226 14.93 -9.22 13.08
C ASN A 226 16.07 -8.35 13.63
N LYS A 227 17.11 -8.94 14.23
CA LYS A 227 18.31 -8.22 14.72
C LYS A 227 19.50 -8.31 13.76
N VAL A 228 19.43 -9.20 12.76
CA VAL A 228 20.47 -9.37 11.74
C VAL A 228 19.96 -8.79 10.43
N LYS A 229 20.75 -7.93 9.78
CA LYS A 229 20.46 -7.42 8.44
C LYS A 229 20.64 -8.57 7.45
N LEU A 230 19.55 -9.02 6.86
CA LEU A 230 19.55 -10.12 5.89
C LEU A 230 18.83 -9.69 4.63
N LYS A 231 19.39 -10.14 3.50
CA LYS A 231 18.71 -10.04 2.21
C LYS A 231 17.46 -10.90 2.24
N ARG A 232 16.51 -10.61 1.34
CA ARG A 232 15.22 -11.32 1.28
C ARG A 232 15.37 -12.84 1.26
N LEU A 233 16.15 -13.39 0.34
CA LEU A 233 16.27 -14.86 0.19
C LEU A 233 16.84 -15.53 1.45
N GLU A 234 17.79 -14.89 2.11
CA GLU A 234 18.35 -15.35 3.38
C GLU A 234 17.29 -15.31 4.48
N PHE A 235 16.56 -14.19 4.58
CA PHE A 235 15.48 -14.04 5.55
C PHE A 235 14.38 -15.10 5.36
N ILE A 236 13.93 -15.35 4.14
CA ILE A 236 12.95 -16.42 3.84
C ILE A 236 13.46 -17.80 4.25
N LYS A 237 14.76 -18.10 4.06
CA LYS A 237 15.36 -19.35 4.56
C LYS A 237 15.22 -19.46 6.08
N THR A 238 15.40 -18.35 6.82
CA THR A 238 15.23 -18.35 8.29
C THR A 238 13.80 -18.61 8.74
N LEU A 239 12.78 -18.16 7.98
CA LEU A 239 11.37 -18.37 8.33
C LEU A 239 11.02 -19.84 8.50
N SER A 240 11.69 -20.72 7.76
CA SER A 240 11.46 -22.16 7.85
C SER A 240 11.95 -22.85 9.12
N LEU A 241 12.81 -22.18 9.87
CA LEU A 241 13.20 -22.62 11.21
C LEU A 241 12.05 -22.38 12.21
N THR A 242 11.11 -21.50 11.87
CA THR A 242 9.93 -21.26 12.67
C THR A 242 8.85 -22.30 12.33
N LYS A 243 8.56 -23.21 13.28
CA LYS A 243 7.51 -24.23 13.13
C LYS A 243 6.09 -23.72 13.39
N LYS A 244 5.90 -22.40 13.52
CA LYS A 244 4.62 -21.80 13.94
C LYS A 244 3.78 -21.41 12.73
N GLY A 245 2.88 -22.30 12.32
CA GLY A 245 1.82 -21.97 11.38
C GLY A 245 0.61 -21.32 12.07
N ILE A 246 -0.41 -21.02 11.28
CA ILE A 246 -1.68 -20.44 11.75
C ILE A 246 -2.84 -21.36 11.38
N ASN A 247 -3.88 -21.46 12.21
CA ASN A 247 -5.06 -22.29 11.92
C ASN A 247 -6.13 -21.51 11.11
N ALA A 248 -7.07 -22.23 10.52
CA ALA A 248 -8.13 -21.63 9.68
C ALA A 248 -9.09 -20.70 10.45
N MET A 249 -9.28 -20.91 11.76
CA MET A 249 -10.13 -20.06 12.60
C MET A 249 -9.46 -18.69 12.78
N SER A 250 -8.19 -18.67 13.19
CA SER A 250 -7.43 -17.43 13.34
C SER A 250 -7.30 -16.66 12.01
N ILE A 251 -7.15 -17.36 10.87
CA ILE A 251 -7.18 -16.69 9.56
C ILE A 251 -8.55 -16.03 9.31
N SER A 252 -9.64 -16.73 9.62
CA SER A 252 -11.01 -16.19 9.50
C SER A 252 -11.18 -14.94 10.38
N ASP A 253 -10.72 -14.99 11.62
CA ASP A 253 -10.86 -13.88 12.58
C ASP A 253 -10.03 -12.66 12.15
N ILE A 254 -8.79 -12.87 11.70
CA ILE A 254 -7.89 -11.79 11.26
C ILE A 254 -8.39 -11.14 9.97
N SER A 255 -8.75 -11.95 8.97
CA SER A 255 -9.15 -11.46 7.65
C SER A 255 -10.59 -10.95 7.59
N GLY A 256 -11.45 -11.45 8.49
CA GLY A 256 -12.90 -11.29 8.45
C GLY A 256 -13.60 -12.12 7.37
N ILE A 257 -12.88 -12.94 6.60
CA ILE A 257 -13.43 -13.83 5.57
C ILE A 257 -14.10 -15.03 6.26
N PRO A 258 -15.32 -15.45 5.88
CA PRO A 258 -16.00 -16.57 6.51
C PRO A 258 -15.15 -17.85 6.55
N ARG A 259 -15.13 -18.53 7.70
CA ARG A 259 -14.32 -19.73 7.94
C ARG A 259 -14.47 -20.81 6.86
N ALA A 260 -15.70 -21.07 6.41
CA ALA A 260 -15.95 -22.07 5.36
C ALA A 260 -15.23 -21.72 4.05
N THR A 261 -15.25 -20.43 3.67
CA THR A 261 -14.51 -19.91 2.52
C THR A 261 -13.01 -20.05 2.74
N VAL A 262 -12.51 -19.70 3.92
CA VAL A 262 -11.09 -19.85 4.30
C VAL A 262 -10.63 -21.29 4.11
N VAL A 263 -11.34 -22.27 4.68
CA VAL A 263 -11.00 -23.71 4.56
C VAL A 263 -10.97 -24.16 3.09
N ARG A 264 -11.99 -23.79 2.30
CA ARG A 264 -12.04 -24.15 0.86
C ARG A 264 -10.83 -23.62 0.10
N LYS A 265 -10.44 -22.37 0.33
CA LYS A 265 -9.29 -21.72 -0.35
C LYS A 265 -7.95 -22.26 0.15
N LEU A 266 -7.81 -22.56 1.44
CA LEU A 266 -6.62 -23.21 1.99
C LEU A 266 -6.41 -24.59 1.35
N ASN A 267 -7.47 -25.40 1.21
CA ASN A 267 -7.40 -26.68 0.51
C ASN A 267 -6.96 -26.53 -0.95
N LYS A 268 -7.44 -25.50 -1.65
CA LYS A 268 -6.98 -25.16 -3.01
C LYS A 268 -5.48 -24.82 -3.01
N LEU A 269 -5.01 -24.01 -2.07
CA LEU A 269 -3.61 -23.60 -1.97
C LEU A 269 -2.67 -24.77 -1.65
N ILE A 270 -3.11 -25.74 -0.85
CA ILE A 270 -2.36 -26.99 -0.60
C ILE A 270 -2.27 -27.82 -1.89
N LYS A 271 -3.39 -28.03 -2.59
CA LYS A 271 -3.41 -28.77 -3.86
C LYS A 271 -2.49 -28.16 -4.92
N LEU A 272 -2.33 -26.84 -4.89
CA LEU A 272 -1.41 -26.10 -5.78
C LEU A 272 0.04 -26.04 -5.25
N ASN A 273 0.38 -26.77 -4.19
CA ASN A 273 1.68 -26.76 -3.53
C ASN A 273 2.15 -25.36 -3.06
N ARG A 274 1.23 -24.45 -2.76
CA ARG A 274 1.55 -23.08 -2.30
C ARG A 274 1.62 -22.96 -0.79
N LEU A 275 0.85 -23.78 -0.09
CA LEU A 275 0.87 -23.90 1.36
C LEU A 275 1.17 -25.35 1.78
N LYS A 276 1.69 -25.50 2.98
CA LYS A 276 1.79 -26.78 3.69
C LYS A 276 0.91 -26.74 4.93
N ILE A 277 0.51 -27.91 5.40
CA ILE A 277 -0.25 -28.09 6.63
C ILE A 277 0.47 -29.11 7.52
N ASN A 278 0.53 -28.84 8.82
CA ASN A 278 1.07 -29.79 9.81
C ASN A 278 -0.04 -30.59 10.50
N ASP A 279 0.34 -31.56 11.33
CA ASP A 279 -0.60 -32.43 12.05
C ASP A 279 -1.56 -31.67 12.97
N LYS A 280 -1.17 -30.46 13.41
CA LYS A 280 -1.99 -29.54 14.22
C LYS A 280 -2.95 -28.69 13.39
N LYS A 281 -3.09 -28.98 12.09
CA LYS A 281 -3.91 -28.21 11.12
C LYS A 281 -3.50 -26.73 11.04
N GLN A 282 -2.21 -26.44 11.20
CA GLN A 282 -1.65 -25.11 11.02
C GLN A 282 -0.99 -25.00 9.66
N TYR A 283 -1.23 -23.88 8.99
CA TYR A 283 -0.80 -23.60 7.62
C TYR A 283 0.45 -22.73 7.62
N THR A 284 1.39 -23.06 6.74
CA THR A 284 2.63 -22.30 6.48
C THR A 284 2.91 -22.21 4.97
N SER A 285 3.72 -21.25 4.57
CA SER A 285 4.08 -21.05 3.17
C SER A 285 4.97 -22.18 2.65
N ASN A 286 4.74 -22.63 1.41
CA ASN A 286 5.66 -23.55 0.75
C ASN A 286 6.83 -22.78 0.11
N LYS A 287 8.06 -23.08 0.52
CA LYS A 287 9.28 -22.44 0.01
C LYS A 287 9.41 -22.44 -1.51
N SER A 288 9.06 -23.56 -2.17
CA SER A 288 9.19 -23.67 -3.63
C SER A 288 8.40 -22.55 -4.32
N PHE A 289 7.18 -22.31 -3.84
CA PHE A 289 6.32 -21.26 -4.35
C PHE A 289 6.79 -19.85 -3.97
N ILE A 290 7.44 -19.68 -2.81
CA ILE A 290 8.02 -18.37 -2.44
C ILE A 290 9.14 -17.94 -3.40
N ASN A 291 9.92 -18.90 -3.92
CA ASN A 291 10.92 -18.62 -4.95
C ASN A 291 10.25 -18.21 -6.27
N GLU A 292 9.14 -18.85 -6.65
CA GLU A 292 8.36 -18.45 -7.83
C GLU A 292 7.77 -17.03 -7.70
N LEU A 293 7.48 -16.56 -6.48
CA LEU A 293 6.99 -15.21 -6.21
C LEU A 293 8.08 -14.14 -6.25
N GLU A 294 9.36 -14.51 -6.24
CA GLU A 294 10.48 -13.57 -6.10
C GLU A 294 10.49 -12.46 -7.15
N PRO A 295 10.38 -12.74 -8.46
CA PRO A 295 10.40 -11.68 -9.47
C PRO A 295 9.26 -10.68 -9.26
N LYS A 296 8.06 -11.19 -8.93
CA LYS A 296 6.91 -10.32 -8.68
C LYS A 296 7.08 -9.49 -7.40
N GLN A 297 7.64 -10.08 -6.35
CA GLN A 297 7.92 -9.34 -5.11
C GLN A 297 8.97 -8.26 -5.33
N TYR A 298 10.02 -8.51 -6.13
CA TYR A 298 11.00 -7.49 -6.47
C TYR A 298 10.38 -6.29 -7.19
N GLU A 299 9.49 -6.52 -8.17
CA GLU A 299 8.74 -5.44 -8.82
C GLU A 299 7.90 -4.62 -7.83
N VAL A 300 7.32 -5.28 -6.83
CA VAL A 300 6.58 -4.60 -5.76
C VAL A 300 7.50 -3.76 -4.88
N LEU A 301 8.69 -4.27 -4.54
CA LEU A 301 9.69 -3.52 -3.78
C LEU A 301 10.22 -2.32 -4.57
N LYS A 302 10.36 -2.44 -5.89
CA LYS A 302 10.71 -1.33 -6.79
C LYS A 302 9.60 -0.28 -6.87
N ALA A 303 8.32 -0.68 -6.85
CA ALA A 303 7.22 0.28 -6.77
C ALA A 303 7.18 0.96 -5.38
N LEU A 304 7.41 0.18 -4.33
CA LEU A 304 7.46 0.67 -2.95
C LEU A 304 8.59 1.67 -2.75
N SER A 305 9.79 1.41 -3.29
CA SER A 305 10.91 2.36 -3.21
C SER A 305 10.56 3.67 -3.90
N GLY A 306 9.88 3.63 -5.06
CA GLY A 306 9.38 4.83 -5.73
C GLY A 306 8.41 5.64 -4.86
N PHE A 307 7.42 4.98 -4.26
CA PHE A 307 6.49 5.64 -3.33
C PHE A 307 7.22 6.29 -2.14
N ILE A 308 8.15 5.57 -1.51
CA ILE A 308 8.93 6.05 -0.37
C ILE A 308 9.77 7.28 -0.76
N THR A 309 10.47 7.20 -1.89
CA THR A 309 11.30 8.29 -2.42
C THR A 309 10.49 9.56 -2.67
N GLU A 310 9.36 9.45 -3.35
CA GLU A 310 8.48 10.58 -3.64
C GLU A 310 7.95 11.25 -2.36
N VAL A 311 7.52 10.43 -1.38
CA VAL A 311 7.03 10.95 -0.11
C VAL A 311 8.14 11.65 0.66
N PHE A 312 9.32 11.05 0.81
CA PHE A 312 10.40 11.70 1.55
C PHE A 312 11.00 12.91 0.84
N ASN A 313 11.10 12.91 -0.49
CA ASN A 313 11.50 14.11 -1.22
C ASN A 313 10.52 15.27 -0.99
N LEU A 314 9.21 14.99 -0.92
CA LEU A 314 8.24 16.00 -0.51
C LEU A 314 8.47 16.51 0.92
N LEU A 315 8.79 15.62 1.88
CA LEU A 315 9.11 16.03 3.25
C LEU A 315 10.37 16.91 3.32
N ILE A 316 11.43 16.53 2.62
CA ILE A 316 12.69 17.28 2.55
C ILE A 316 12.44 18.69 2.01
N GLN A 317 11.59 18.82 0.99
CA GLN A 317 11.20 20.12 0.45
C GLN A 317 10.40 20.95 1.46
N GLU A 318 9.48 20.36 2.20
CA GLU A 318 8.71 21.07 3.22
C GLU A 318 9.59 21.51 4.41
N ASP A 319 10.55 20.69 4.84
CA ASP A 319 11.55 21.05 5.87
C ASP A 319 12.45 22.22 5.42
N ASN A 320 12.86 22.24 4.16
CA ASN A 320 13.71 23.31 3.63
C ASN A 320 12.95 24.65 3.54
N LYS A 321 11.62 24.64 3.32
CA LYS A 321 10.80 25.86 3.36
C LYS A 321 10.80 26.54 4.73
N SER A 322 10.97 25.79 5.81
CA SER A 322 11.09 26.34 7.17
C SER A 322 12.45 26.96 7.50
N ASN A 323 13.52 26.64 6.76
CA ASN A 323 14.91 26.92 7.17
C ASN A 323 15.66 27.96 6.31
N ASN A 324 14.98 28.77 5.49
CA ASN A 324 15.52 29.76 4.54
C ASN A 324 16.99 30.22 4.72
N GLN A 325 17.89 29.78 3.83
CA GLN A 325 18.56 30.57 2.79
C GLN A 325 19.36 29.62 1.88
N PHE A 326 19.06 29.61 0.58
CA PHE A 326 19.97 29.01 -0.40
C PHE A 326 21.17 29.95 -0.51
N GLU A 327 22.23 29.70 0.26
CA GLU A 327 23.49 30.40 0.11
C GLU A 327 24.28 29.76 -1.03
N VAL A 328 24.51 30.53 -2.10
CA VAL A 328 25.47 30.14 -3.13
C VAL A 328 26.84 30.03 -2.45
N PRO A 329 27.51 28.87 -2.48
CA PRO A 329 28.85 28.72 -1.91
C PRO A 329 29.78 29.80 -2.45
N VAL A 330 30.64 30.35 -1.59
CA VAL A 330 31.50 31.51 -1.92
C VAL A 330 32.30 31.28 -3.20
N TYR A 331 32.71 30.04 -3.48
CA TYR A 331 33.47 29.67 -4.69
C TYR A 331 32.64 29.64 -5.99
N LEU A 332 31.31 29.73 -5.92
CA LEU A 332 30.41 29.82 -7.08
C LEU A 332 29.85 31.24 -7.28
N LYS A 333 30.16 32.18 -6.37
CA LYS A 333 29.83 33.59 -6.56
C LYS A 333 30.86 34.17 -7.54
N SER A 334 30.46 34.37 -8.79
CA SER A 334 31.21 35.20 -9.73
C SER A 334 31.29 36.62 -9.18
N PHE A 335 32.49 37.20 -9.14
CA PHE A 335 32.77 38.56 -8.68
C PHE A 335 31.96 39.62 -9.43
#